data_AF-A0A450X923-F1
#
_entry.id   AF-A0A450X923-F1
#
_cell.length_a   1.000
_cell.length_b   1.000
_cell.length_c   1.000
_cell.angle_alpha   90.00
_cell.angle_beta   90.00
_cell.angle_gamma   90.00
#
_symmetry.space_group_name_H-M   'P 1'
#
loop_
_entity.id
_entity.type
_entity.pdbx_description
1 polymer ?
#
loop_
_entity_poly.entity_id
_entity_poly.type
_entity_poly.pdbx_seq_one_letter_code
_entity_poly.pdbx_strand_id
1 'polypeptide(L)'
;SVKRFPDIVRDNLDEWVWAFKNNEVPDEFAAPGIDALKDKFDYLKMDDVERGRFDAHNDYARSEWGMITHAREEGIEEGMKLGLEEGAHRKALDIARALKQEGWPLARIAEVAGVPLSELEGLWERT
;
A
#
# COMPACT_ATOMS: atom_id res chain seq x y z
N SER A 1 -50.73 9.84 29.98
CA SER A 1 -49.48 9.15 29.67
C SER A 1 -48.46 10.19 29.25
N VAL A 2 -47.32 10.31 29.95
CA VAL A 2 -46.24 11.24 29.54
C VAL A 2 -45.55 10.63 28.33
N LYS A 3 -45.48 11.35 27.20
CA LYS A 3 -44.71 10.90 26.03
C LYS A 3 -43.25 10.79 26.44
N ARG A 4 -42.73 9.56 26.49
CA ARG A 4 -41.27 9.34 26.60
C ARG A 4 -40.69 9.56 25.20
N PHE A 5 -39.67 10.42 25.09
CA PHE A 5 -38.98 10.78 23.84
C PHE A 5 -39.81 11.60 22.84
N PRO A 6 -40.02 12.90 23.12
CA PRO A 6 -40.51 13.83 22.11
C PRO A 6 -39.47 13.94 20.99
N ASP A 7 -39.90 14.10 19.73
CA ASP A 7 -39.01 14.30 18.56
C ASP A 7 -38.40 15.71 18.57
N ILE A 8 -37.58 15.98 19.59
CA ILE A 8 -36.87 17.25 19.80
C ILE A 8 -35.39 16.90 19.89
N VAL A 9 -34.61 17.37 18.93
CA VAL A 9 -33.16 17.19 18.88
C VAL A 9 -32.49 18.41 19.51
N ARG A 10 -31.68 18.22 20.56
CA ARG A 10 -30.98 19.32 21.26
C ARG A 10 -29.49 19.10 21.38
N ASP A 11 -29.07 17.85 21.43
CA ASP A 11 -27.68 17.44 21.55
C ASP A 11 -27.41 16.14 20.79
N ASN A 12 -26.15 15.70 20.83
CA ASN A 12 -25.71 14.49 20.16
C ASN A 12 -26.49 13.23 20.61
N LEU A 13 -26.90 13.14 21.88
CA LEU A 13 -27.65 11.98 22.37
C LEU A 13 -29.06 11.97 21.78
N ASP A 14 -29.70 13.13 21.69
CA ASP A 14 -31.01 13.24 21.05
C ASP A 14 -30.96 12.89 19.55
N GLU A 15 -29.88 13.24 18.85
CA GLU A 15 -29.64 12.81 17.46
C GLU A 15 -29.62 11.28 17.35
N TRP A 16 -28.87 10.59 18.21
CA TRP A 16 -28.86 9.12 18.25
C TRP A 16 -30.25 8.54 18.53
N VAL A 17 -30.98 9.08 19.52
CA VAL A 17 -32.32 8.61 19.88
C VAL A 17 -33.31 8.82 18.73
N TRP A 18 -33.25 9.97 18.06
CA TRP A 18 -34.07 10.26 16.89
C TRP A 18 -33.74 9.29 15.75
N ALA A 19 -32.45 9.05 15.47
CA ALA A 19 -32.02 8.20 14.39
C ALA A 19 -32.50 6.76 14.54
N PHE A 20 -32.38 6.18 15.73
CA PHE A 20 -32.88 4.83 16.01
C PHE A 20 -34.41 4.74 15.99
N LYS A 21 -35.11 5.81 16.37
CA LYS A 21 -36.58 5.83 16.34
C LYS A 21 -37.13 5.86 14.91
N ASN A 22 -36.43 6.56 14.01
CA ASN A 22 -36.89 6.78 12.64
C ASN A 22 -36.18 5.90 11.60
N ASN A 23 -35.15 5.13 11.99
CA ASN A 23 -34.28 4.36 11.09
C ASN A 23 -33.68 5.22 9.95
N GLU A 24 -33.26 6.43 10.32
CA GLU A 24 -32.75 7.43 9.39
C GLU A 24 -31.75 8.33 10.11
N VAL A 25 -30.71 8.77 9.40
CA VAL A 25 -29.77 9.78 9.87
C VAL A 25 -29.84 10.96 8.90
N PRO A 26 -30.47 12.07 9.28
CA PRO A 26 -30.48 13.32 8.52
C PRO A 26 -29.06 13.85 8.31
N ASP A 27 -28.82 14.52 7.19
CA ASP A 27 -27.47 14.99 6.81
C ASP A 27 -26.94 16.09 7.75
N GLU A 28 -27.83 16.77 8.47
CA GLU A 28 -27.49 17.78 9.46
C GLU A 28 -27.02 17.22 10.81
N PHE A 29 -27.19 15.91 11.07
CA PHE A 29 -26.74 15.30 12.32
C PHE A 29 -25.21 15.23 12.35
N ALA A 30 -24.63 15.62 13.49
CA ALA A 30 -23.18 15.75 13.64
C ALA A 30 -22.63 15.00 14.87
N ALA A 31 -23.47 14.18 15.53
CA ALA A 31 -23.06 13.35 16.63
C ALA A 31 -21.85 12.47 16.24
N PRO A 32 -20.78 12.44 17.05
CA PRO A 32 -19.57 11.70 16.70
C PRO A 32 -19.85 10.23 16.36
N GLY A 33 -19.53 9.83 15.12
CA GLY A 33 -19.71 8.46 14.62
C GLY A 33 -21.10 8.13 14.07
N ILE A 34 -22.02 9.09 13.98
CA ILE A 34 -23.39 8.84 13.47
C ILE A 34 -23.44 8.52 11.98
N ASP A 35 -22.43 8.93 11.20
CA ASP A 35 -22.28 8.59 9.78
C ASP A 35 -22.18 7.07 9.57
N ALA A 36 -21.52 6.34 10.49
CA ALA A 36 -21.46 4.88 10.40
C ALA A 36 -22.84 4.22 10.58
N LEU A 37 -23.74 4.86 11.34
CA LEU A 37 -25.13 4.42 11.46
C LEU A 37 -25.93 4.75 10.19
N LYS A 38 -25.66 5.90 9.56
CA LYS A 38 -26.23 6.28 8.26
C LYS A 38 -25.91 5.22 7.21
N ASP A 39 -24.63 4.88 7.05
CA ASP A 39 -24.17 3.84 6.14
C ASP A 39 -24.87 2.50 6.40
N LYS A 40 -25.07 2.16 7.68
CA LYS A 40 -25.75 0.92 8.07
C LYS A 40 -27.23 0.94 7.71
N PHE A 41 -27.94 2.04 7.94
CA PHE A 41 -29.34 2.17 7.57
C PHE A 41 -29.51 2.17 6.05
N ASP A 42 -28.64 2.84 5.31
CA ASP A 42 -28.68 2.87 3.85
C ASP A 42 -28.47 1.45 3.28
N TYR A 43 -27.50 0.69 3.81
CA TYR A 43 -27.32 -0.72 3.45
C TYR A 43 -28.54 -1.59 3.78
N LEU A 44 -29.18 -1.37 4.92
CA LEU A 44 -30.38 -2.13 5.32
C LEU A 44 -31.62 -1.78 4.49
N LYS A 45 -31.68 -0.57 3.94
CA LYS A 45 -32.75 -0.10 3.04
C LYS A 45 -32.61 -0.65 1.61
N MET A 46 -31.41 -1.08 1.21
CA MET A 46 -31.19 -1.71 -0.10
C MET A 46 -32.02 -2.98 -0.27
N ASP A 47 -32.60 -3.15 -1.46
CA ASP A 47 -33.17 -4.43 -1.87
C ASP A 47 -32.09 -5.49 -2.15
N ASP A 48 -32.50 -6.74 -2.40
CA ASP A 48 -31.55 -7.85 -2.58
C ASP A 48 -30.65 -7.68 -3.82
N VAL A 49 -31.14 -7.00 -4.87
CA VAL A 49 -30.36 -6.74 -6.09
C VAL A 49 -29.34 -5.64 -5.84
N GLU A 50 -29.76 -4.55 -5.20
CA GLU A 50 -28.90 -3.43 -4.83
C GLU A 50 -27.81 -3.87 -3.86
N ARG A 51 -28.18 -4.64 -2.83
CA ARG A 51 -27.24 -5.20 -1.85
C ARG A 51 -26.23 -6.12 -2.54
N GLY A 52 -26.69 -6.99 -3.44
CA GLY A 52 -25.80 -7.87 -4.21
C GLY A 52 -24.80 -7.10 -5.09
N ARG A 53 -25.21 -5.98 -5.70
CA ARG A 53 -24.29 -5.11 -6.46
C ARG A 53 -23.29 -4.39 -5.56
N PHE A 54 -23.74 -3.90 -4.40
CA PHE A 54 -22.87 -3.24 -3.42
C PHE A 54 -21.80 -4.20 -2.88
N ASP A 55 -22.21 -5.41 -2.48
CA ASP A 55 -21.29 -6.43 -1.96
C ASP A 55 -20.30 -6.87 -3.04
N ALA A 56 -20.76 -7.10 -4.28
CA ALA A 56 -19.89 -7.45 -5.41
C ALA A 56 -18.90 -6.33 -5.76
N HIS A 57 -19.32 -5.06 -5.68
CA HIS A 57 -18.43 -3.92 -5.87
C HIS A 57 -17.36 -3.85 -4.77
N ASN A 58 -17.75 -4.10 -3.53
CA ASN A 58 -16.82 -4.11 -2.39
C ASN A 58 -15.79 -5.24 -2.51
N ASP A 59 -16.24 -6.44 -2.90
CA ASP A 59 -15.36 -7.58 -3.15
C ASP A 59 -14.43 -7.35 -4.35
N TYR A 60 -14.93 -6.77 -5.44
CA TYR A 60 -14.11 -6.36 -6.59
C TYR A 60 -13.07 -5.31 -6.18
N ALA A 61 -13.46 -4.28 -5.45
CA ALA A 61 -12.56 -3.24 -4.96
C ALA A 61 -11.48 -3.85 -4.06
N ARG A 62 -11.83 -4.73 -3.12
CA ARG A 62 -10.84 -5.45 -2.29
C ARG A 62 -9.89 -6.30 -3.12
N SER A 63 -10.40 -7.00 -4.13
CA SER A 63 -9.60 -7.88 -4.99
C SER A 63 -8.64 -7.08 -5.89
N GLU A 64 -9.13 -6.08 -6.62
CA GLU A 64 -8.30 -5.27 -7.53
C GLU A 64 -7.28 -4.44 -6.75
N TRP A 65 -7.71 -3.80 -5.67
CA TRP A 65 -6.82 -3.00 -4.85
C TRP A 65 -5.79 -3.87 -4.13
N GLY A 66 -6.18 -5.09 -3.71
CA GLY A 66 -5.27 -6.11 -3.19
C GLY A 66 -4.24 -6.56 -4.25
N MET A 67 -4.68 -6.83 -5.48
CA MET A 67 -3.81 -7.21 -6.58
C MET A 67 -2.82 -6.08 -6.94
N ILE A 68 -3.29 -4.84 -7.04
CA ILE A 68 -2.45 -3.67 -7.34
C ILE A 68 -1.44 -3.43 -6.22
N THR A 69 -1.86 -3.55 -4.96
CA THR A 69 -0.98 -3.35 -3.81
C THR A 69 0.11 -4.42 -3.79
N HIS A 70 -0.25 -5.68 -3.98
CA HIS A 70 0.70 -6.78 -4.05
C HIS A 70 1.71 -6.60 -5.19
N ALA A 71 1.25 -6.32 -6.41
CA ALA A 71 2.13 -6.08 -7.55
C ALA A 71 3.08 -4.89 -7.34
N ARG A 72 2.61 -3.85 -6.65
CA ARG A 72 3.45 -2.69 -6.27
C ARG A 72 4.49 -3.07 -5.23
N GLU A 73 4.12 -3.85 -4.22
CA GLU A 73 5.04 -4.33 -3.19
C GLU A 73 6.14 -5.21 -3.79
N GLU A 74 5.76 -6.19 -4.62
CA GLU A 74 6.72 -7.05 -5.34
C GLU A 74 7.66 -6.22 -6.22
N GLY A 75 7.12 -5.27 -7.00
CA GLY A 75 7.93 -4.41 -7.86
C GLY A 75 8.93 -3.53 -7.08
N ILE A 76 8.55 -3.05 -5.89
CA ILE A 76 9.46 -2.30 -5.02
C ILE A 76 10.54 -3.22 -4.46
N GLU A 77 10.18 -4.42 -4.00
CA GLU A 77 11.13 -5.39 -3.44
C GLU A 77 12.16 -5.84 -4.49
N GLU A 78 11.70 -6.24 -5.68
CA GLU A 78 12.59 -6.60 -6.79
C GLU A 78 13.49 -5.43 -7.21
N GLY A 79 12.91 -4.22 -7.33
CA GLY A 79 13.66 -3.02 -7.68
C GLY A 79 14.76 -2.68 -6.67
N MET A 80 14.46 -2.80 -5.37
CA MET A 80 15.44 -2.60 -4.29
C MET A 80 16.55 -3.64 -4.34
N LYS A 81 16.22 -4.91 -4.54
CA LYS A 81 17.20 -5.99 -4.66
C LYS A 81 18.14 -5.76 -5.83
N LEU A 82 17.59 -5.51 -7.03
CA LEU A 82 18.37 -5.23 -8.24
C LEU A 82 19.25 -3.98 -8.06
N GLY A 83 18.71 -2.92 -7.45
CA GLY A 83 19.45 -1.69 -7.18
C GLY A 83 20.64 -1.90 -6.23
N LEU A 84 20.47 -2.72 -5.19
CA LEU A 84 21.55 -3.07 -4.27
C LEU A 84 22.63 -3.92 -4.94
N GLU A 85 22.22 -4.92 -5.74
CA GLU A 85 23.14 -5.79 -6.48
C GLU A 85 23.95 -4.99 -7.52
N GLU A 86 23.30 -4.17 -8.35
CA GLU A 86 23.97 -3.31 -9.34
C GLU A 86 24.87 -2.27 -8.65
N GLY A 87 24.43 -1.68 -7.53
CA GLY A 87 25.22 -0.73 -6.76
C GLY A 87 26.48 -1.35 -6.16
N ALA A 88 26.35 -2.55 -5.57
CA ALA A 88 27.49 -3.30 -5.03
C ALA A 88 28.47 -3.69 -6.13
N HIS A 89 27.96 -4.19 -7.26
CA HIS A 89 28.75 -4.57 -8.42
C HIS A 89 29.49 -3.37 -9.04
N ARG A 90 28.81 -2.23 -9.20
CA ARG A 90 29.41 -0.99 -9.69
C ARG A 90 30.57 -0.55 -8.81
N LYS A 91 30.36 -0.56 -7.49
CA LYS A 91 31.39 -0.20 -6.51
C LYS A 91 32.59 -1.16 -6.58
N ALA A 92 32.34 -2.46 -6.72
CA ALA A 92 33.39 -3.46 -6.89
C ALA A 92 34.23 -3.17 -8.15
N LEU A 93 33.59 -2.83 -9.28
CA LEU A 93 34.28 -2.45 -10.51
C LEU A 93 35.08 -1.14 -10.37
N ASP A 94 34.57 -0.16 -9.65
CA ASP A 94 35.30 1.10 -9.41
C ASP A 94 36.56 0.89 -8.56
N ILE A 95 36.47 0.04 -7.53
CA ILE A 95 37.64 -0.40 -6.76
C ILE A 95 38.63 -1.13 -7.67
N ALA A 96 38.15 -2.06 -8.50
CA ALA A 96 38.99 -2.82 -9.41
C ALA A 96 39.76 -1.91 -10.39
N ARG A 97 39.10 -0.87 -10.93
CA ARG A 97 39.72 0.13 -11.80
C ARG A 97 40.80 0.94 -11.09
N ALA A 98 40.56 1.37 -9.86
CA ALA A 98 41.54 2.12 -9.07
C ALA A 98 42.81 1.28 -8.83
N LEU A 99 42.65 0.02 -8.39
CA LEU A 99 43.78 -0.89 -8.17
C LEU A 99 44.54 -1.21 -9.48
N LYS A 100 43.83 -1.29 -10.61
CA LYS A 100 44.47 -1.44 -11.92
C LYS A 100 45.35 -0.24 -12.28
N GLN A 101 44.88 0.98 -12.00
CA GLN A 101 45.66 2.20 -12.25
C GLN A 101 46.92 2.25 -11.39
N GLU A 102 46.88 1.68 -10.18
CA GLU A 102 48.05 1.50 -9.32
C GLU A 102 49.00 0.37 -9.77
N GLY A 103 48.66 -0.37 -10.83
CA GLY A 103 49.50 -1.43 -11.40
C GLY A 103 49.42 -2.78 -10.69
N TRP A 104 48.36 -3.02 -9.91
CA TRP A 104 48.20 -4.30 -9.23
C TRP A 104 47.96 -5.45 -10.23
N PRO A 105 48.45 -6.68 -9.93
CA PRO A 105 48.14 -7.85 -10.74
C PRO A 105 46.64 -8.16 -10.76
N LEU A 106 46.11 -8.48 -11.93
CA LEU A 106 44.69 -8.77 -12.19
C LEU A 106 44.09 -9.80 -11.23
N ALA A 107 44.83 -10.88 -10.93
CA ALA A 107 44.42 -11.89 -9.96
C ALA A 107 44.24 -11.34 -8.54
N ARG A 108 45.07 -10.39 -8.10
CA ARG A 108 44.95 -9.73 -6.79
C ARG A 108 43.83 -8.69 -6.79
N ILE A 109 43.58 -8.04 -7.91
CA ILE A 109 42.44 -7.12 -8.06
C ILE A 109 41.12 -7.88 -7.92
N ALA A 110 40.98 -9.03 -8.59
CA ALA A 110 39.81 -9.89 -8.50
C ALA A 110 39.49 -10.28 -7.05
N GLU A 111 40.52 -10.68 -6.30
CA GLU A 111 40.40 -11.04 -4.88
C GLU A 111 39.97 -9.86 -3.99
N VAL A 112 40.59 -8.69 -4.14
CA VAL A 112 40.33 -7.53 -3.26
C VAL A 112 39.01 -6.84 -3.60
N ALA A 113 38.68 -6.71 -4.88
CA ALA A 113 37.45 -6.06 -5.32
C ALA A 113 36.23 -6.99 -5.23
N GLY A 114 36.44 -8.30 -5.10
CA GLY A 114 35.36 -9.29 -5.12
C GLY A 114 34.71 -9.45 -6.49
N VAL A 115 35.47 -9.23 -7.57
CA VAL A 115 35.01 -9.37 -8.96
C VAL A 115 35.65 -10.62 -9.58
N PRO A 116 34.90 -11.48 -10.29
CA PRO A 116 35.47 -12.64 -10.96
C PRO A 116 36.61 -12.28 -11.90
N LEU A 117 37.73 -13.02 -11.84
CA LEU A 117 38.89 -12.77 -12.68
C LEU A 117 38.53 -12.79 -14.18
N SER A 118 37.71 -13.76 -14.60
CA SER A 118 37.23 -13.89 -15.98
C SER A 118 36.46 -12.66 -16.47
N GLU A 119 35.75 -11.97 -15.57
CA GLU A 119 35.03 -10.75 -15.89
C GLU A 119 36.01 -9.59 -16.13
N LEU A 120 37.01 -9.45 -15.27
CA LEU A 120 38.06 -8.44 -15.40
C LEU A 120 38.93 -8.68 -16.64
N GLU A 121 39.27 -9.93 -16.95
CA GLU A 121 39.96 -10.33 -18.19
C GLU A 121 39.13 -9.93 -19.42
N GLY A 122 37.83 -10.28 -19.43
CA GLY A 122 36.92 -9.90 -20.51
C GLY A 122 36.76 -8.39 -20.71
N LEU A 123 36.83 -7.60 -19.62
CA LEU A 123 36.78 -6.15 -19.64
C LEU A 123 38.05 -5.49 -20.18
N TRP A 124 39.21 -6.14 -20.04
CA TRP A 124 40.50 -5.48 -20.20
C TRP A 124 41.45 -6.11 -21.22
N GLU A 125 41.25 -7.35 -21.64
CA GLU A 125 41.97 -7.97 -22.77
C GLU A 125 41.46 -7.51 -24.14
N ARG A 126 40.30 -6.85 -24.20
CA ARG A 126 39.69 -6.31 -25.43
C ARG A 126 40.10 -4.87 -25.77
N THR A 127 41.05 -4.31 -25.03
CA THR A 127 41.58 -2.93 -25.19
C THR A 127 43.07 -2.99 -25.44
#